data_AF-W0IZZ2-F1
#
_entry.id   AF-W0IZZ2-F1
#
_cell.length_a   1.000
_cell.length_b   1.000
_cell.length_c   1.000
_cell.angle_alpha   90.00
_cell.angle_beta   90.00
_cell.angle_gamma   90.00
#
_symmetry.space_group_name_H-M   'P 1'
#
loop_
_entity.id
_entity.type
_entity.pdbx_description
1 polymer ?
#
loop_
_entity_poly.entity_id
_entity_poly.type
_entity_poly.pdbx_seq_one_letter_code
_entity_poly.pdbx_strand_id
1 'polypeptide(L)'
;MKSISLDLRRRIVETYDEGEWTQEEVAKRFRVSLGMVKKLLMQRRRTGQIEARHRFSGRKARLLPERGQELKALVARHPDLTLAEIKERLDLVCTIPAIHQVLAKLGLTYKKRRSMRPSKTARILPRRVADGNAARARSIRPGLSLSTSRRPRRT
;
A
#
# COMPACT_ATOMS: atom_id res chain seq x y z
N MET A 1 -8.50 -17.81 10.35
CA MET A 1 -8.72 -19.07 9.60
C MET A 1 -7.80 -19.08 8.39
N LYS A 2 -6.95 -20.10 8.23
CA LYS A 2 -5.97 -20.17 7.13
C LYS A 2 -6.66 -20.75 5.89
N SER A 3 -6.58 -20.05 4.75
CA SER A 3 -7.13 -20.58 3.50
C SER A 3 -6.30 -21.78 3.04
N ILE A 4 -6.97 -22.79 2.51
CA ILE A 4 -6.33 -23.92 1.83
C ILE A 4 -5.41 -23.41 0.72
N SER A 5 -4.24 -24.04 0.59
CA SER A 5 -3.24 -23.72 -0.44
C SER A 5 -3.83 -23.83 -1.85
N LEU A 6 -3.32 -23.01 -2.77
CA LEU A 6 -3.74 -23.05 -4.16
C LEU A 6 -3.53 -24.43 -4.79
N ASP A 7 -2.40 -25.06 -4.49
CA ASP A 7 -2.05 -26.39 -4.98
C ASP A 7 -3.11 -27.44 -4.57
N LEU A 8 -3.51 -27.46 -3.30
CA LEU A 8 -4.55 -28.40 -2.85
C LEU A 8 -5.89 -28.14 -3.54
N ARG A 9 -6.27 -26.87 -3.75
CA ARG A 9 -7.49 -26.54 -4.49
C ARG A 9 -7.42 -26.99 -5.94
N ARG A 10 -6.26 -26.88 -6.59
CA ARG A 10 -6.04 -27.29 -7.97
C ARG A 10 -6.17 -28.81 -8.10
N ARG A 11 -5.48 -29.57 -7.26
CA ARG A 11 -5.55 -31.04 -7.26
C ARG A 11 -6.98 -31.55 -7.05
N ILE A 12 -7.73 -30.96 -6.13
CA ILE A 12 -9.15 -31.31 -5.90
C ILE A 12 -9.98 -31.13 -7.18
N VAL A 13 -9.73 -30.05 -7.92
CA VAL A 13 -10.47 -29.73 -9.14
C VAL A 13 -10.05 -30.63 -10.30
N GLU A 14 -8.75 -30.88 -10.48
CA GLU A 14 -8.21 -31.79 -11.50
C GLU A 14 -8.76 -33.21 -11.31
N THR A 15 -8.68 -33.74 -10.09
CA THR A 15 -9.29 -35.01 -9.67
C THR A 15 -10.79 -35.07 -9.99
N TYR A 16 -11.53 -33.98 -9.80
CA TYR A 16 -12.96 -33.97 -10.14
C TYR A 16 -13.20 -33.92 -11.66
N ASP A 17 -12.32 -33.26 -12.41
CA ASP A 17 -12.40 -33.15 -13.87
C ASP A 17 -12.04 -34.46 -14.58
N GLU A 18 -11.26 -35.34 -13.96
CA GLU A 18 -11.00 -36.70 -14.44
C GLU A 18 -12.28 -37.56 -14.53
N GLY A 19 -13.34 -37.18 -13.82
CA GLY A 19 -14.67 -37.78 -13.96
C GLY A 19 -14.85 -39.14 -13.27
N GLU A 20 -13.78 -39.72 -12.71
CA GLU A 20 -13.81 -41.03 -12.04
C GLU A 20 -14.37 -41.00 -10.62
N TRP A 21 -14.51 -39.81 -10.01
CA TRP A 21 -14.88 -39.67 -8.60
C TRP A 21 -16.04 -38.72 -8.37
N THR A 22 -16.92 -39.11 -7.45
CA THR A 22 -17.98 -38.24 -6.93
C THR A 22 -17.42 -37.17 -5.99
N GLN A 23 -18.18 -36.09 -5.79
CA GLN A 23 -17.76 -34.98 -4.90
C GLN A 23 -17.48 -35.45 -3.45
N GLU A 24 -18.16 -36.51 -3.00
CA GLU A 24 -17.98 -37.08 -1.67
C GLU A 24 -16.69 -37.90 -1.56
N GLU A 25 -16.36 -38.67 -2.59
CA GLU A 25 -15.11 -39.43 -2.67
C GLU A 25 -13.91 -38.50 -2.76
N VAL A 26 -14.00 -37.45 -3.57
CA VAL A 26 -12.97 -36.39 -3.62
C VAL A 26 -12.77 -35.76 -2.25
N ALA A 27 -13.86 -35.44 -1.54
CA ALA A 27 -13.79 -34.86 -0.20
C ALA A 27 -13.06 -35.80 0.79
N LYS A 28 -13.40 -37.10 0.76
CA LYS A 28 -12.76 -38.12 1.60
C LYS A 28 -11.26 -38.29 1.26
N ARG A 29 -10.92 -38.38 -0.03
CA ARG A 29 -9.54 -38.53 -0.54
C ARG A 29 -8.62 -37.41 -0.04
N PHE A 30 -9.07 -36.16 -0.15
CA PHE A 30 -8.30 -34.99 0.27
C PHE A 30 -8.51 -34.58 1.72
N ARG A 31 -9.31 -35.33 2.50
CA ARG A 31 -9.67 -35.04 3.90
C ARG A 31 -10.21 -33.62 4.09
N VAL A 32 -11.05 -33.18 3.15
CA VAL A 32 -11.72 -31.87 3.17
C VAL A 32 -13.22 -32.06 3.33
N SER A 33 -13.94 -31.02 3.76
CA SER A 33 -15.40 -31.10 3.85
C SER A 33 -16.07 -31.05 2.47
N LEU A 34 -17.17 -31.78 2.30
CA LEU A 34 -17.97 -31.78 1.08
C LEU A 34 -18.41 -30.36 0.68
N GLY A 35 -18.81 -29.55 1.67
CA GLY A 35 -19.18 -28.15 1.44
C GLY A 35 -18.04 -27.30 0.86
N MET A 36 -16.77 -27.64 1.15
CA MET A 36 -15.60 -26.96 0.59
C MET A 36 -15.43 -27.30 -0.90
N VAL A 37 -15.53 -28.58 -1.26
CA VAL A 37 -15.48 -29.05 -2.65
C VAL A 37 -16.60 -28.39 -3.47
N LYS A 38 -17.84 -28.41 -2.96
CA LYS A 38 -18.98 -27.72 -3.60
C LYS A 38 -18.74 -26.22 -3.81
N LYS A 39 -18.17 -25.54 -2.81
CA LYS A 39 -17.81 -24.11 -2.91
C LYS A 39 -16.75 -23.87 -3.98
N LEU A 40 -15.71 -24.71 -4.08
CA LEU A 40 -14.68 -24.58 -5.11
C LEU A 40 -15.25 -24.75 -6.52
N LEU A 41 -16.06 -25.80 -6.75
CA LEU A 41 -16.68 -26.05 -8.05
C LEU A 41 -17.64 -24.93 -8.45
N MET A 42 -18.45 -24.44 -7.51
CA MET A 42 -19.33 -23.29 -7.74
C MET A 42 -18.52 -22.02 -8.05
N GLN A 43 -17.42 -21.77 -7.33
CA GLN A 43 -16.55 -20.62 -7.59
C GLN A 43 -15.97 -20.67 -9.01
N ARG A 44 -15.46 -21.84 -9.42
CA ARG A 44 -14.96 -22.07 -10.78
C ARG A 44 -16.03 -21.84 -11.83
N ARG A 45 -17.25 -22.37 -11.66
CA ARG A 45 -18.36 -22.14 -12.59
C ARG A 45 -18.73 -20.66 -12.73
N ARG A 46 -18.70 -19.89 -11.64
CA ARG A 46 -19.09 -18.46 -11.65
C ARG A 46 -18.01 -17.51 -12.14
N THR A 47 -16.74 -17.85 -11.96
CA THR A 47 -15.62 -16.91 -12.18
C THR A 47 -14.46 -17.44 -13.00
N GLY A 48 -14.44 -18.73 -13.31
CA GLY A 48 -13.30 -19.42 -13.93
C GLY A 48 -12.07 -19.55 -13.03
N GLN A 49 -12.10 -19.02 -11.80
CA GLN A 49 -10.94 -18.94 -10.92
C GLN A 49 -11.10 -19.82 -9.68
N ILE A 50 -10.02 -20.51 -9.32
CA ILE A 50 -9.94 -21.42 -8.16
C ILE A 50 -9.21 -20.75 -6.97
N GLU A 51 -8.49 -19.67 -7.25
CA GLU A 51 -7.73 -18.83 -6.31
C GLU A 51 -8.57 -18.35 -5.12
N ALA A 52 -7.90 -18.13 -3.99
CA ALA A 52 -8.55 -17.52 -2.84
C ALA A 52 -8.90 -16.06 -3.13
N ARG A 53 -10.18 -15.70 -2.96
CA ARG A 53 -10.73 -14.37 -3.28
C ARG A 53 -10.62 -13.37 -2.13
N HIS A 54 -9.50 -13.37 -1.41
CA HIS A 54 -9.27 -12.47 -0.26
C HIS A 54 -9.38 -10.99 -0.64
N ARG A 55 -9.01 -10.61 -1.87
CA ARG A 55 -9.15 -9.23 -2.36
C ARG A 55 -10.60 -8.72 -2.42
N PHE A 56 -11.57 -9.64 -2.47
CA PHE A 56 -12.99 -9.31 -2.58
C PHE A 56 -13.71 -9.37 -1.22
N SER A 57 -13.00 -9.77 -0.16
CA SER A 57 -13.55 -9.73 1.19
C SER A 57 -13.29 -8.37 1.84
N GLY A 58 -14.14 -8.03 2.81
CA GLY A 58 -14.02 -6.80 3.59
C GLY A 58 -15.06 -5.73 3.25
N ARG A 59 -15.00 -4.63 4.01
CA ARG A 59 -15.94 -3.52 3.90
C ARG A 59 -15.70 -2.77 2.59
N LYS A 60 -16.72 -2.74 1.73
CA LYS A 60 -16.73 -1.89 0.54
C LYS A 60 -16.59 -0.42 0.96
N ALA A 61 -15.82 0.36 0.20
CA ALA A 61 -15.70 1.79 0.46
C ALA A 61 -17.09 2.45 0.40
N ARG A 62 -17.44 3.23 1.43
CA ARG A 62 -18.73 3.95 1.48
C ARG A 62 -18.82 5.05 0.41
N LEU A 63 -17.68 5.59 0.02
CA LEU A 63 -17.56 6.53 -1.08
C LEU A 63 -17.66 5.72 -2.38
N LEU A 64 -18.86 5.68 -2.95
CA LEU A 64 -19.14 5.11 -4.26
C LEU A 64 -18.21 5.73 -5.32
N PRO A 65 -17.93 5.02 -6.44
CA PRO A 65 -17.12 5.56 -7.53
C PRO A 65 -17.61 6.92 -8.06
N GLU A 66 -18.93 7.15 -8.04
CA GLU A 66 -19.58 8.41 -8.48
C GLU A 66 -19.16 9.60 -7.61
N ARG A 67 -19.25 9.47 -6.28
CA ARG A 67 -18.82 10.52 -5.34
C ARG A 67 -17.32 10.78 -5.37
N GLY A 68 -16.53 9.80 -5.80
CA GLY A 68 -15.09 9.98 -6.04
C GLY A 68 -14.79 10.95 -7.19
N GLN A 69 -15.62 10.98 -8.23
CA GLN A 69 -15.47 11.91 -9.36
C GLN A 69 -15.83 13.34 -8.96
N GLU A 70 -16.93 13.51 -8.21
CA GLU A 70 -17.33 14.80 -7.64
C GLU A 70 -16.23 15.38 -6.75
N LEU A 71 -15.65 14.55 -5.88
CA LEU A 71 -14.53 14.93 -5.03
C LEU A 71 -13.31 15.40 -5.85
N LYS A 72 -12.97 14.68 -6.93
CA LYS A 72 -11.87 15.05 -7.82
C LYS A 72 -12.14 16.39 -8.52
N ALA A 73 -13.37 16.62 -8.98
CA ALA A 73 -13.76 17.88 -9.60
C ALA A 73 -13.73 19.06 -8.61
N LEU A 74 -14.16 18.84 -7.37
CA LEU A 74 -14.14 19.85 -6.31
C LEU A 74 -12.70 20.28 -5.98
N VAL A 75 -11.79 19.31 -5.78
CA VAL A 75 -10.38 19.59 -5.49
C VAL A 75 -9.68 20.26 -6.68
N ALA A 76 -10.05 19.91 -7.92
CA ALA A 76 -9.51 20.57 -9.11
C ALA A 76 -9.92 22.06 -9.20
N ARG A 77 -11.14 22.41 -8.77
CA ARG A 77 -11.61 23.81 -8.73
C ARG A 77 -11.04 24.59 -7.54
N HIS A 78 -10.87 23.94 -6.40
CA HIS A 78 -10.42 24.57 -5.16
C HIS A 78 -9.37 23.70 -4.44
N PRO A 79 -8.07 23.84 -4.79
CA PRO A 79 -7.01 22.98 -4.25
C PRO A 79 -6.70 23.24 -2.76
N ASP A 80 -7.12 24.39 -2.22
CA ASP A 80 -6.84 24.81 -0.85
C ASP A 80 -7.93 24.40 0.16
N LEU A 81 -8.96 23.67 -0.26
CA LEU A 81 -10.01 23.21 0.64
C LEU A 81 -9.47 22.24 1.69
N THR A 82 -9.88 22.47 2.93
CA THR A 82 -9.64 21.57 4.04
C THR A 82 -10.54 20.33 3.95
N LEU A 83 -10.14 19.24 4.60
CA LEU A 83 -10.93 18.01 4.62
C LEU A 83 -12.32 18.18 5.28
N ALA A 84 -12.46 19.13 6.22
CA ALA A 84 -13.73 19.46 6.87
C ALA A 84 -14.68 20.19 5.91
N GLU A 85 -14.18 21.18 5.18
CA GLU A 85 -14.97 21.91 4.17
C GLU A 85 -15.40 20.99 3.02
N ILE A 86 -14.54 20.05 2.62
CA ILE A 86 -14.89 19.02 1.63
C ILE A 86 -16.05 18.16 2.14
N LYS A 87 -16.04 17.78 3.43
CA LYS A 87 -17.11 16.98 4.04
C LYS A 87 -18.43 17.73 4.03
N GLU A 88 -18.42 19.01 4.40
CA GLU A 88 -19.62 19.86 4.45
C GLU A 88 -20.18 20.15 3.07
N ARG A 89 -19.33 20.51 2.09
CA ARG A 89 -19.78 20.82 0.72
C ARG A 89 -20.39 19.64 -0.03
N LEU A 90 -19.93 18.42 0.27
CA LEU A 90 -20.40 17.20 -0.38
C LEU A 90 -21.38 16.41 0.51
N ASP A 91 -21.80 16.98 1.64
CA ASP A 91 -22.66 16.36 2.66
C ASP A 91 -22.29 14.89 2.94
N LEU A 92 -20.99 14.66 3.17
CA LEU A 92 -20.48 13.30 3.31
C LEU A 92 -20.66 12.80 4.74
N VAL A 93 -21.40 11.70 4.91
CA VAL A 93 -21.60 10.98 6.17
C VAL A 93 -20.35 10.17 6.59
N CYS A 94 -19.17 10.49 6.06
CA CYS A 94 -17.93 9.79 6.35
C CYS A 94 -17.02 10.58 7.28
N THR A 95 -16.09 9.87 7.93
CA THR A 95 -15.12 10.48 8.84
C THR A 95 -14.01 11.18 8.05
N ILE A 96 -13.38 12.19 8.63
CA ILE A 96 -12.25 12.93 8.02
C ILE A 96 -11.13 11.98 7.52
N PRO A 97 -10.70 10.94 8.27
CA PRO A 97 -9.71 9.99 7.77
C PRO A 97 -10.17 9.20 6.54
N ALA A 98 -11.47 8.93 6.41
CA ALA A 98 -12.01 8.25 5.23
C ALA A 98 -11.89 9.11 3.97
N ILE A 99 -12.15 10.43 4.09
CA ILE A 99 -11.97 11.39 3.00
C ILE A 99 -10.50 11.43 2.57
N HIS A 100 -9.57 11.53 3.54
CA HIS A 100 -8.13 11.49 3.26
C HIS A 100 -7.71 10.21 2.52
N GLN A 101 -8.19 9.05 2.96
CA GLN A 101 -7.89 7.77 2.29
C GLN A 101 -8.43 7.71 0.86
N VAL A 102 -9.58 8.32 0.60
CA VAL A 102 -10.13 8.40 -0.77
C VAL A 102 -9.32 9.36 -1.64
N LEU A 103 -8.93 10.53 -1.13
CA LEU A 103 -8.04 11.44 -1.85
C LEU A 103 -6.70 10.78 -2.18
N ALA A 104 -6.10 10.05 -1.23
CA ALA A 104 -4.88 9.30 -1.45
C ALA A 104 -5.04 8.22 -2.53
N LYS A 105 -6.15 7.47 -2.53
CA LYS A 105 -6.47 6.50 -3.60
C LYS A 105 -6.66 7.14 -4.97
N LEU A 106 -7.15 8.37 -5.02
CA LEU A 106 -7.30 9.17 -6.25
C LEU A 106 -5.97 9.80 -6.71
N GLY A 107 -4.88 9.62 -5.97
CA GLY A 107 -3.58 10.23 -6.27
C GLY A 107 -3.51 11.73 -5.98
N LEU A 108 -4.50 12.28 -5.29
CA LEU A 108 -4.57 13.69 -4.91
C LEU A 108 -3.84 13.89 -3.58
N THR A 109 -2.54 14.13 -3.66
CA THR A 109 -1.72 14.43 -2.47
C THR A 109 -1.60 15.93 -2.26
N TYR A 110 -1.80 16.39 -1.03
CA TYR A 110 -1.52 17.79 -0.67
C TYR A 110 -0.04 18.09 -0.90
N LYS A 111 0.24 18.98 -1.85
CA LYS A 111 1.61 19.39 -2.16
C LYS A 111 2.07 20.38 -1.10
N LYS A 112 2.91 19.92 -0.17
CA LYS A 112 3.60 20.79 0.79
C LYS A 112 4.64 21.65 0.08
N ARG A 113 4.25 22.79 -0.50
CA ARG A 113 5.22 23.84 -0.87
C ARG A 113 5.29 24.85 0.28
N ARG A 114 6.44 24.91 0.96
CA ARG A 114 6.78 26.13 1.72
C ARG A 114 7.02 27.22 0.69
N SER A 115 6.07 28.13 0.53
CA SER A 115 6.35 29.46 -0.03
C SER A 115 7.20 30.23 0.99
N MET A 116 8.46 29.84 1.14
CA MET A 116 9.46 30.63 1.85
C MET A 116 10.42 31.18 0.82
N ARG A 117 10.77 32.47 0.97
CA ARG A 117 11.94 33.02 0.27
C ARG A 117 13.17 32.18 0.66
N PRO A 118 14.07 31.84 -0.28
CA PRO A 118 15.37 31.28 0.07
C PRO A 118 15.98 32.14 1.17
N SER A 119 16.43 31.54 2.28
CA SER A 119 17.19 32.29 3.27
C SER A 119 18.41 32.88 2.55
N LYS A 120 18.60 34.20 2.66
CA LYS A 120 19.85 34.83 2.19
C LYS A 120 20.98 34.03 2.82
N THR A 121 21.79 33.38 1.99
CA THR A 121 23.01 32.71 2.45
C THR A 121 23.97 33.81 2.88
N ALA A 122 23.79 34.34 4.10
CA ALA A 122 24.80 35.17 4.73
C ALA A 122 26.07 34.30 4.88
N ARG A 123 27.22 34.86 4.52
CA ARG A 123 28.51 34.17 4.63
C ARG A 123 28.81 33.96 6.11
N ILE A 124 28.70 32.71 6.59
CA ILE A 124 28.83 32.36 8.02
C ILE A 124 30.29 32.35 8.51
N LEU A 125 31.28 32.36 7.61
CA LEU A 125 32.68 32.26 8.03
C LEU A 125 33.34 33.65 8.07
N PRO A 126 33.96 34.05 9.20
CA PRO A 126 34.80 35.23 9.23
C PRO A 126 36.01 35.02 8.31
N ARG A 127 36.53 36.12 7.78
CA ARG A 127 37.72 36.14 6.92
C ARG A 127 38.87 35.48 7.71
N ARG A 128 39.40 34.36 7.23
CA ARG A 128 40.57 33.73 7.85
C ARG A 128 41.69 34.77 7.86
N VAL A 129 42.14 35.15 9.05
CA VAL A 129 43.41 35.84 9.24
C VAL A 129 44.50 34.83 8.91
N ALA A 130 45.56 35.27 8.23
CA ALA A 130 46.67 34.41 7.84
C ALA A 130 47.36 33.83 9.09
N ASP A 131 47.38 32.51 9.21
CA ASP A 131 48.10 31.81 10.28
C ASP A 131 49.60 31.90 10.05
N GLY A 132 50.32 32.50 11.03
CA GLY A 132 51.76 32.55 11.08
C GLY A 132 52.36 31.25 11.65
N ASN A 133 53.35 30.73 10.92
CA ASN A 133 54.39 29.74 11.26
C ASN A 133 54.00 28.31 11.69
N ALA A 134 54.20 27.42 10.70
CA ALA A 134 54.82 26.10 10.74
C ALA A 134 55.07 25.45 12.13
N ALA A 135 54.16 24.55 12.52
CA ALA A 135 54.46 23.44 13.42
C ALA A 135 54.17 22.12 12.70
N ARG A 136 55.15 21.21 12.79
CA ARG A 136 55.30 20.00 11.98
C ARG A 136 54.09 19.06 12.06
N ALA A 137 53.69 18.56 10.89
CA ALA A 137 52.70 17.51 10.73
C ALA A 137 53.14 16.23 11.47
N ARG A 138 52.40 15.83 12.51
CA ARG A 138 52.39 14.45 13.01
C ARG A 138 51.26 13.72 12.31
N SER A 139 51.62 12.79 11.43
CA SER A 139 50.71 11.89 10.75
C SER A 139 49.99 10.97 11.75
N ILE A 140 48.73 11.26 12.06
CA ILE A 140 47.84 10.30 12.71
C ILE A 140 47.32 9.37 11.61
N ARG A 141 47.71 8.09 11.66
CA ARG A 141 47.18 7.05 10.77
C ARG A 141 45.66 6.91 11.01
N PRO A 142 44.79 6.97 10.00
CA PRO A 142 43.38 6.65 10.17
C PRO A 142 43.23 5.14 10.38
N GLY A 143 42.72 4.72 11.53
CA GLY A 143 42.23 3.36 11.74
C GLY A 143 41.01 3.11 10.86
N LEU A 144 41.06 2.03 10.08
CA LEU A 144 39.94 1.49 9.32
C LEU A 144 38.79 1.11 10.27
N SER A 145 37.64 1.75 10.12
CA SER A 145 36.38 1.25 10.65
C SER A 145 35.40 1.00 9.50
N LEU A 146 35.24 -0.28 9.15
CA LEU A 146 34.11 -0.75 8.34
C LEU A 146 32.83 -0.52 9.16
N SER A 147 31.98 0.40 8.73
CA SER A 147 30.60 0.49 9.23
C SER A 147 29.65 0.07 8.12
N THR A 148 29.31 -1.22 8.10
CA THR A 148 28.25 -1.78 7.27
C THR A 148 26.90 -1.37 7.87
N SER A 149 26.34 -0.26 7.43
CA SER A 149 24.94 0.08 7.70
C SER A 149 24.12 -0.22 6.45
N ARG A 150 23.53 -1.44 6.42
CA ARG A 150 22.47 -1.81 5.46
C ARG A 150 21.21 -1.06 5.86
N ARG A 151 20.71 -0.17 4.99
CA ARG A 151 19.36 0.39 5.11
C ARG A 151 18.31 -0.69 4.85
N PRO A 152 17.28 -0.86 5.70
CA PRO A 152 16.14 -1.71 5.34
C PRO A 152 15.23 -0.97 4.34
N ARG A 153 14.86 -1.65 3.25
CA ARG A 153 13.77 -1.26 2.36
C ARG A 153 12.44 -1.46 3.11
N ARG A 154 11.65 -0.40 3.26
CA ARG A 154 10.25 -0.50 3.66
C ARG A 154 9.40 -0.87 2.45
N THR A 155 8.77 -2.04 2.51
CA THR A 155 7.53 -2.39 1.81
C THR A 155 6.35 -1.67 2.45
#